data_AF-A0A432DTU0-F1
#
_entry.id   AF-A0A432DTU0-F1
#
_cell.length_a   1.000
_cell.length_b   1.000
_cell.length_c   1.000
_cell.angle_alpha   90.00
_cell.angle_beta   90.00
_cell.angle_gamma   90.00
#
_symmetry.space_group_name_H-M   'P 1'
#
loop_
_entity.id
_entity.type
_entity.pdbx_description
1 polymer ?
#
loop_
_entity_poly.entity_id
_entity_poly.type
_entity_poly.pdbx_seq_one_letter_code
_entity_poly.pdbx_strand_id
1 'polypeptide(L)'
;MAHRIYVYNVDSKTGEQYSHYLGEWNYEIPELLLPLFSCDPRSKGKLLYFDKINGVERLKSFYQLLGEHYQLLYKKAYYEPVNKMFEILDALPYDTFVIDAWDVFNMNEEKHSDQAKDWVLEIKEKSRLYDQAISKQNLGWLEKEIFARSGYESFLDMLQTDWVEYGLGYWNDELYKNPAEAFEENSLWGLKDKKGNIVTPAVYDEIFAFNEEGIAVAQKNGQFGYLRNDGKVLVACTYDEAFDSLFIENRSYGIIEKDSKAG
;
A
#
# COMPACT_ATOMS: atom_id res chain seq x y z
N MET A 1 -6.17 -16.60 18.67
CA MET A 1 -6.15 -16.58 17.19
C MET A 1 -6.47 -15.15 16.78
N ALA A 2 -5.67 -14.52 15.92
CA ALA A 2 -6.04 -13.21 15.38
C ALA A 2 -7.24 -13.41 14.44
N HIS A 3 -8.27 -12.59 14.58
CA HIS A 3 -9.49 -12.70 13.77
C HIS A 3 -9.36 -11.71 12.62
N ARG A 4 -9.14 -12.24 11.42
CA ARG A 4 -8.69 -11.48 10.26
C ARG A 4 -9.82 -11.19 9.28
N ILE A 5 -9.60 -10.11 8.54
CA ILE A 5 -10.38 -9.68 7.41
C ILE A 5 -9.43 -9.67 6.22
N TYR A 6 -9.88 -10.23 5.10
CA TYR A 6 -9.10 -10.27 3.85
C TYR A 6 -9.81 -9.48 2.76
N VAL A 7 -9.04 -8.75 1.97
CA VAL A 7 -9.57 -7.94 0.87
C VAL A 7 -9.08 -8.44 -0.46
N TYR A 8 -9.97 -8.46 -1.46
CA TYR A 8 -9.68 -8.92 -2.81
C TYR A 8 -10.23 -7.94 -3.85
N ASN A 9 -9.68 -7.97 -5.06
CA ASN A 9 -10.23 -7.29 -6.24
C ASN A 9 -10.82 -8.34 -7.18
N VAL A 10 -12.08 -8.16 -7.57
CA VAL A 10 -12.86 -9.15 -8.33
C VAL A 10 -13.65 -8.45 -9.43
N ASP A 11 -13.77 -9.11 -10.59
CA ASP A 11 -14.63 -8.67 -11.68
C ASP A 11 -16.10 -8.94 -11.34
N SER A 12 -16.93 -7.90 -11.29
CA SER A 12 -18.35 -8.03 -10.94
C SER A 12 -19.17 -8.91 -11.90
N LYS A 13 -18.71 -9.09 -13.14
CA LYS A 13 -19.43 -9.82 -14.19
C LYS A 13 -18.94 -11.26 -14.32
N THR A 14 -17.63 -11.47 -14.32
CA THR A 14 -17.02 -12.79 -14.55
C THR A 14 -16.72 -13.53 -13.26
N GLY A 15 -16.56 -12.82 -12.14
CA GLY A 15 -16.08 -13.37 -10.88
C GLY A 15 -14.59 -13.69 -10.87
N GLU A 16 -13.85 -13.27 -11.90
CA GLU A 16 -12.39 -13.42 -11.94
C GLU A 16 -11.77 -12.59 -10.81
N GLN A 17 -10.78 -13.18 -10.12
CA GLN A 17 -10.17 -12.58 -8.94
C GLN A 17 -8.71 -12.24 -9.24
N TYR A 18 -8.25 -11.12 -8.70
CA TYR A 18 -6.85 -10.75 -8.73
C TYR A 18 -6.03 -11.79 -7.96
N SER A 19 -4.82 -12.11 -8.46
CA SER A 19 -4.09 -13.31 -8.03
C SER A 19 -3.63 -13.28 -6.56
N HIS A 20 -3.64 -12.11 -5.90
CA HIS A 20 -3.27 -11.95 -4.50
C HIS A 20 -4.39 -11.21 -3.74
N TYR A 21 -4.49 -11.47 -2.43
CA TYR A 21 -5.26 -10.61 -1.56
C TYR A 21 -4.56 -9.25 -1.44
N LEU A 22 -5.35 -8.19 -1.31
CA LEU A 22 -4.86 -6.82 -1.32
C LEU A 22 -4.33 -6.37 0.04
N GLY A 23 -4.93 -6.84 1.12
CA GLY A 23 -4.55 -6.50 2.48
C GLY A 23 -5.25 -7.41 3.48
N GLU A 24 -4.67 -7.50 4.67
CA GLU A 24 -5.25 -8.20 5.81
C GLU A 24 -5.18 -7.34 7.07
N TRP A 25 -6.25 -7.33 7.86
CA TRP A 25 -6.29 -6.61 9.14
C TRP A 25 -7.22 -7.29 10.13
N ASN A 26 -7.14 -6.88 11.39
CA ASN A 26 -7.89 -7.51 12.47
C ASN A 26 -9.23 -6.80 12.71
N TYR A 27 -10.26 -7.59 13.03
CA TYR A 27 -11.55 -7.19 13.62
C TYR A 27 -12.48 -6.29 12.81
N GLU A 28 -12.01 -5.16 12.28
CA GLU A 28 -12.86 -4.15 11.64
C GLU A 28 -12.15 -3.44 10.48
N ILE A 29 -12.93 -2.79 9.60
CA ILE A 29 -12.36 -1.97 8.52
C ILE A 29 -11.65 -0.75 9.14
N PRO A 30 -10.36 -0.50 8.84
CA PRO A 30 -9.64 0.64 9.37
C PRO A 30 -10.31 1.96 9.02
N GLU A 31 -10.34 2.90 9.97
CA GLU A 31 -10.98 4.21 9.80
C GLU A 31 -10.40 4.99 8.61
N LEU A 32 -9.09 4.87 8.35
CA LEU A 32 -8.45 5.47 7.17
C LEU A 32 -8.99 4.91 5.85
N LEU A 33 -9.47 3.68 5.83
CA LEU A 33 -9.93 2.98 4.63
C LEU A 33 -11.45 2.89 4.53
N LEU A 34 -12.20 3.31 5.54
CA LEU A 34 -13.67 3.25 5.49
C LEU A 34 -14.27 3.93 4.26
N PRO A 35 -13.81 5.12 3.81
CA PRO A 35 -14.32 5.73 2.58
C PRO A 35 -14.20 4.84 1.35
N LEU A 36 -13.13 4.03 1.24
CA LEU A 36 -12.91 3.10 0.14
C LEU A 36 -14.02 2.03 0.07
N PHE A 37 -14.40 1.50 1.22
CA PHE A 37 -15.41 0.44 1.36
C PHE A 37 -16.79 1.00 1.68
N SER A 38 -17.15 2.16 1.13
CA SER A 38 -18.45 2.81 1.41
C SER A 38 -19.30 3.11 0.17
N CYS A 39 -18.77 2.85 -1.03
CA CYS A 39 -19.49 3.01 -2.28
C CYS A 39 -20.20 1.72 -2.68
N ASP A 40 -21.52 1.80 -2.83
CA ASP A 40 -22.41 0.66 -3.11
C ASP A 40 -22.13 -0.61 -2.25
N PRO A 41 -22.09 -0.49 -0.90
CA PRO A 41 -21.84 -1.64 -0.05
C PRO A 41 -23.02 -2.61 -0.12
N ARG A 42 -22.70 -3.86 -0.44
CA ARG A 42 -23.62 -4.99 -0.62
C ARG A 42 -23.06 -6.24 0.03
N SER A 43 -23.90 -7.21 0.33
CA SER A 43 -23.47 -8.51 0.85
C SER A 43 -24.14 -9.68 0.12
N LYS A 44 -23.41 -10.80 0.02
CA LYS A 44 -23.93 -12.08 -0.50
C LYS A 44 -23.29 -13.23 0.29
N GLY A 45 -24.12 -13.96 1.04
CA GLY A 45 -23.59 -14.91 2.01
C GLY A 45 -22.74 -14.17 3.04
N LYS A 46 -21.53 -14.67 3.29
CA LYS A 46 -20.55 -14.07 4.21
C LYS A 46 -19.73 -12.91 3.62
N LEU A 47 -19.82 -12.66 2.31
CA LEU A 47 -18.93 -11.74 1.63
C LEU A 47 -19.58 -10.36 1.49
N LEU A 48 -18.75 -9.32 1.63
CA LEU A 48 -19.12 -7.93 1.39
C LEU A 48 -18.51 -7.47 0.07
N TYR A 49 -19.24 -6.64 -0.69
CA TYR A 49 -18.87 -6.17 -2.02
C TYR A 49 -19.01 -4.66 -2.07
N PHE A 50 -18.06 -3.99 -2.73
CA PHE A 50 -17.98 -2.54 -2.82
C PHE A 50 -17.54 -2.10 -4.22
N ASP A 51 -18.05 -0.97 -4.69
CA ASP A 51 -17.62 -0.35 -5.94
C ASP A 51 -16.19 0.19 -5.81
N LYS A 52 -15.25 -0.39 -6.56
CA LYS A 52 -13.83 0.01 -6.54
C LYS A 52 -13.66 1.44 -7.02
N ILE A 53 -14.27 1.77 -8.16
CA ILE A 53 -13.98 3.00 -8.90
C ILE A 53 -14.43 4.21 -8.07
N ASN A 54 -15.68 4.20 -7.62
CA ASN A 54 -16.21 5.29 -6.80
C ASN A 54 -15.61 5.29 -5.40
N GLY A 55 -15.30 4.10 -4.85
CA GLY A 55 -14.62 3.97 -3.55
C GLY A 55 -13.25 4.63 -3.55
N VAL A 56 -12.44 4.41 -4.58
CA VAL A 56 -11.09 5.00 -4.71
C VAL A 56 -11.17 6.52 -4.81
N GLU A 57 -12.08 7.08 -5.60
CA GLU A 57 -12.25 8.54 -5.70
C GLU A 57 -12.73 9.17 -4.39
N ARG A 58 -13.60 8.47 -3.65
CA ARG A 58 -14.04 8.89 -2.32
C ARG A 58 -12.87 8.85 -1.32
N LEU A 59 -12.03 7.83 -1.37
CA LEU A 59 -10.82 7.73 -0.54
C LEU A 59 -9.81 8.84 -0.87
N LYS A 60 -9.57 9.16 -2.16
CA LYS A 60 -8.73 10.29 -2.57
C LYS A 60 -9.22 11.61 -1.98
N SER A 61 -10.54 11.84 -2.02
CA SER A 61 -11.16 13.04 -1.43
C SER A 61 -10.96 13.12 0.09
N PHE A 62 -11.03 11.98 0.78
CA PHE A 62 -10.78 11.92 2.21
C PHE A 62 -9.31 12.18 2.56
N TYR A 63 -8.38 11.58 1.81
CA TYR A 63 -6.95 11.81 1.99
C TYR A 63 -6.55 13.25 1.67
N GLN A 64 -7.16 13.87 0.66
CA GLN A 64 -6.99 15.30 0.41
C GLN A 64 -7.40 16.13 1.64
N LEU A 65 -8.58 15.86 2.23
CA LEU A 65 -9.02 16.54 3.45
C LEU A 65 -8.03 16.33 4.61
N LEU A 66 -7.56 15.10 4.85
CA LEU A 66 -6.56 14.81 5.88
C LEU A 66 -5.27 15.62 5.65
N GLY A 67 -4.79 15.64 4.41
CA GLY A 67 -3.57 16.33 4.03
C GLY A 67 -3.67 17.85 4.18
N GLU A 68 -4.82 18.45 3.84
CA GLU A 68 -5.08 19.88 4.04
C GLU A 68 -5.18 20.22 5.52
N HIS A 69 -5.99 19.46 6.27
CA HIS A 69 -6.26 19.70 7.68
C HIS A 69 -5.00 19.69 8.53
N TYR A 70 -4.11 18.71 8.31
CA TYR A 70 -2.85 18.56 9.06
C TYR A 70 -1.62 19.17 8.36
N GLN A 71 -1.82 19.90 7.26
CA GLN A 71 -0.72 20.52 6.49
C GLN A 71 0.36 19.50 6.07
N LEU A 72 -0.07 18.37 5.52
CA LEU A 72 0.80 17.26 5.12
C LEU A 72 1.09 17.21 3.61
N LEU A 73 0.28 17.86 2.77
CA LEU A 73 0.35 17.71 1.31
C LEU A 73 1.74 17.98 0.69
N TYR A 74 2.53 18.86 1.30
CA TYR A 74 3.89 19.19 0.83
C TYR A 74 4.99 18.31 1.48
N LYS A 75 4.65 17.51 2.49
CA LYS A 75 5.60 16.67 3.20
C LYS A 75 5.83 15.39 2.42
N LYS A 76 7.10 15.17 2.03
CA LYS A 76 7.53 13.97 1.32
C LYS A 76 7.14 12.67 2.02
N ALA A 77 7.30 12.62 3.34
CA ALA A 77 6.90 11.47 4.16
C ALA A 77 5.41 11.12 4.02
N TYR A 78 4.55 12.09 3.68
CA TYR A 78 3.12 11.86 3.46
C TYR A 78 2.83 11.53 1.99
N TYR A 79 3.23 12.39 1.04
CA TYR A 79 2.78 12.22 -0.34
C TYR A 79 3.38 10.98 -1.02
N GLU A 80 4.58 10.52 -0.64
CA GLU A 80 5.17 9.31 -1.26
C GLU A 80 4.33 8.05 -0.99
N PRO A 81 4.07 7.65 0.26
CA PRO A 81 3.27 6.45 0.54
C PRO A 81 1.81 6.60 0.10
N VAL A 82 1.22 7.79 0.24
CA VAL A 82 -0.17 8.04 -0.18
C VAL A 82 -0.31 7.92 -1.70
N ASN A 83 0.60 8.50 -2.49
CA ASN A 83 0.58 8.35 -3.94
C ASN A 83 0.79 6.89 -4.35
N LYS A 84 1.73 6.19 -3.71
CA LYS A 84 1.98 4.76 -3.97
C LYS A 84 0.73 3.92 -3.71
N MET A 85 0.04 4.16 -2.60
CA MET A 85 -1.23 3.51 -2.28
C MET A 85 -2.25 3.72 -3.40
N PHE A 86 -2.46 4.96 -3.84
CA PHE A 86 -3.44 5.25 -4.88
C PHE A 86 -3.03 4.70 -6.26
N GLU A 87 -1.75 4.70 -6.60
CA GLU A 87 -1.23 4.05 -7.82
C GLU A 87 -1.59 2.56 -7.86
N ILE A 88 -1.47 1.85 -6.73
CA ILE A 88 -1.87 0.44 -6.60
C ILE A 88 -3.36 0.30 -6.85
N LEU A 89 -4.18 1.06 -6.13
CA LEU A 89 -5.65 0.96 -6.18
C LEU A 89 -6.21 1.31 -7.57
N ASP A 90 -5.62 2.31 -8.23
CA ASP A 90 -5.96 2.71 -9.59
C ASP A 90 -5.59 1.61 -10.61
N ALA A 91 -4.43 0.96 -10.42
CA ALA A 91 -3.92 -0.08 -11.32
C ALA A 91 -4.63 -1.44 -11.18
N LEU A 92 -5.50 -1.63 -10.19
CA LEU A 92 -6.25 -2.86 -10.00
C LEU A 92 -7.19 -3.13 -11.19
N PRO A 93 -7.17 -4.35 -11.77
CA PRO A 93 -7.79 -4.65 -13.05
C PRO A 93 -9.33 -4.70 -12.99
N TYR A 94 -9.90 -4.97 -11.83
CA TYR A 94 -11.34 -5.24 -11.70
C TYR A 94 -12.10 -4.13 -10.97
N ASP A 95 -13.42 -4.13 -11.13
CA ASP A 95 -14.31 -3.04 -10.72
C ASP A 95 -14.85 -3.17 -9.27
N THR A 96 -14.61 -4.30 -8.60
CA THR A 96 -15.21 -4.58 -7.29
C THR A 96 -14.15 -4.93 -6.25
N PHE A 97 -14.29 -4.36 -5.05
CA PHE A 97 -13.62 -4.88 -3.87
C PHE A 97 -14.50 -5.90 -3.16
N VAL A 98 -13.89 -6.97 -2.66
CA VAL A 98 -14.56 -7.98 -1.85
C VAL A 98 -13.85 -8.09 -0.51
N ILE A 99 -14.62 -8.06 0.57
CA ILE A 99 -14.14 -8.35 1.92
C ILE A 99 -14.66 -9.72 2.35
N ASP A 100 -13.75 -10.59 2.80
CA ASP A 100 -14.06 -11.83 3.53
C ASP A 100 -13.68 -11.65 5.01
N ALA A 101 -14.70 -11.52 5.86
CA ALA A 101 -14.57 -11.36 7.30
C ALA A 101 -14.94 -12.66 8.06
N TRP A 102 -14.78 -13.83 7.42
CA TRP A 102 -15.15 -15.13 7.99
C TRP A 102 -14.60 -15.35 9.41
N ASP A 103 -13.32 -15.05 9.64
CA ASP A 103 -12.71 -15.27 10.95
C ASP A 103 -13.40 -14.42 12.02
N VAL A 104 -13.71 -13.15 11.71
CA VAL A 104 -14.44 -12.25 12.59
C VAL A 104 -15.87 -12.72 12.83
N PHE A 105 -16.59 -13.18 11.79
CA PHE A 105 -17.97 -13.63 11.94
C PHE A 105 -18.11 -14.90 12.79
N ASN A 106 -17.07 -15.73 12.89
CA ASN A 106 -17.05 -16.88 13.80
C ASN A 106 -16.99 -16.49 15.30
N MET A 107 -16.83 -15.20 15.64
CA MET A 107 -16.85 -14.73 17.03
C MET A 107 -18.27 -14.67 17.62
N ASN A 108 -19.29 -14.77 16.77
CA ASN A 108 -20.70 -14.69 17.14
C ASN A 108 -21.44 -15.93 16.60
N GLU A 109 -22.44 -16.42 17.35
CA GLU A 109 -23.30 -17.55 16.95
C GLU A 109 -24.32 -17.19 15.85
N GLU A 110 -24.50 -15.89 15.57
CA GLU A 110 -25.34 -15.41 14.47
C GLU A 110 -24.87 -15.89 13.11
N LYS A 111 -25.80 -16.03 12.17
CA LYS A 111 -25.46 -16.43 10.80
C LYS A 111 -24.56 -15.37 10.17
N HIS A 112 -23.45 -15.82 9.57
CA HIS A 112 -22.51 -14.92 8.87
C HIS A 112 -23.19 -14.07 7.79
N SER A 113 -24.27 -14.58 7.17
CA SER A 113 -25.04 -13.81 6.19
C SER A 113 -25.85 -12.66 6.77
N ASP A 114 -26.24 -12.76 8.03
CA ASP A 114 -26.97 -11.70 8.72
C ASP A 114 -25.96 -10.69 9.27
N GLN A 115 -24.87 -11.16 9.90
CA GLN A 115 -23.73 -10.31 10.28
C GLN A 115 -23.18 -9.48 9.10
N ALA A 116 -23.03 -10.08 7.92
CA ALA A 116 -22.60 -9.37 6.71
C ALA A 116 -23.62 -8.31 6.23
N LYS A 117 -24.93 -8.50 6.45
CA LYS A 117 -25.92 -7.46 6.14
C LYS A 117 -25.85 -6.32 7.15
N ASP A 118 -25.63 -6.64 8.42
CA ASP A 118 -25.53 -5.64 9.48
C ASP A 118 -24.29 -4.75 9.27
N TRP A 119 -23.15 -5.34 8.88
CA TRP A 119 -21.97 -4.57 8.48
C TRP A 119 -22.24 -3.64 7.30
N VAL A 120 -23.01 -4.06 6.29
CA VAL A 120 -23.41 -3.17 5.19
C VAL A 120 -24.21 -1.98 5.70
N LEU A 121 -25.11 -2.18 6.68
CA LEU A 121 -25.89 -1.09 7.28
C LEU A 121 -24.99 -0.15 8.09
N GLU A 122 -24.11 -0.71 8.93
CA GLU A 122 -23.16 0.05 9.75
C GLU A 122 -22.23 0.91 8.88
N ILE A 123 -21.65 0.32 7.83
CA ILE A 123 -20.80 1.03 6.85
C ILE A 123 -21.58 2.19 6.22
N LYS A 124 -22.83 1.96 5.80
CA LYS A 124 -23.68 3.03 5.23
C LYS A 124 -23.92 4.15 6.23
N GLU A 125 -24.22 3.83 7.48
CA GLU A 125 -24.45 4.83 8.53
C GLU A 125 -23.19 5.64 8.82
N LYS A 126 -22.06 4.95 9.04
CA LYS A 126 -20.76 5.56 9.34
C LYS A 126 -20.24 6.40 8.18
N SER A 127 -20.43 5.96 6.93
CA SER A 127 -20.00 6.69 5.73
C SER A 127 -20.60 8.10 5.62
N ARG A 128 -21.80 8.33 6.18
CA ARG A 128 -22.43 9.66 6.21
C ARG A 128 -21.61 10.67 7.00
N LEU A 129 -20.92 10.22 8.05
CA LEU A 129 -20.06 11.08 8.87
C LEU A 129 -18.86 11.57 8.04
N TYR A 130 -18.28 10.67 7.24
CA TYR A 130 -17.17 10.96 6.34
C TYR A 130 -17.61 11.89 5.19
N ASP A 131 -18.75 11.61 4.54
CA ASP A 131 -19.31 12.45 3.49
C ASP A 131 -19.58 13.89 4.00
N GLN A 132 -20.06 14.02 5.24
CA GLN A 132 -20.24 15.31 5.88
C GLN A 132 -18.91 16.04 6.15
N ALA A 133 -17.88 15.32 6.59
CA ALA A 133 -16.56 15.91 6.84
C ALA A 133 -15.91 16.40 5.54
N ILE A 134 -15.95 15.58 4.48
CA ILE A 134 -15.43 15.90 3.15
C ILE A 134 -16.18 17.09 2.55
N SER A 135 -17.52 17.08 2.55
CA SER A 135 -18.30 18.18 1.96
C SER A 135 -18.11 19.51 2.69
N LYS A 136 -17.89 19.49 4.01
CA LYS A 136 -17.67 20.69 4.82
C LYS A 136 -16.19 21.10 4.92
N GLN A 137 -15.28 20.32 4.35
CA GLN A 137 -13.83 20.49 4.51
C GLN A 137 -13.43 20.63 6.00
N ASN A 138 -14.01 19.80 6.85
CA ASN A 138 -13.84 19.89 8.31
C ASN A 138 -13.78 18.50 8.97
N LEU A 139 -12.60 18.15 9.45
CA LEU A 139 -12.31 16.87 10.09
C LEU A 139 -12.66 16.84 11.59
N GLY A 140 -12.70 18.00 12.26
CA GLY A 140 -12.69 18.05 13.73
C GLY A 140 -13.97 17.53 14.41
N TRP A 141 -15.10 17.47 13.70
CA TRP A 141 -16.28 16.76 14.22
C TRP A 141 -16.18 15.25 13.99
N LEU A 142 -15.70 14.82 12.83
CA LEU A 142 -15.52 13.40 12.52
C LEU A 142 -14.57 12.73 13.51
N GLU A 143 -13.46 13.39 13.84
CA GLU A 143 -12.52 12.88 14.85
C GLU A 143 -13.18 12.64 16.20
N LYS A 144 -14.05 13.57 16.65
CA LYS A 144 -14.74 13.43 17.94
C LYS A 144 -15.68 12.23 17.96
N GLU A 145 -16.35 11.96 16.84
CA GLU A 145 -17.26 10.81 16.73
C GLU A 145 -16.48 9.48 16.69
N ILE A 146 -15.36 9.44 15.98
CA ILE A 146 -14.56 8.21 15.78
C ILE A 146 -13.69 7.89 16.99
N PHE A 147 -12.87 8.85 17.44
CA PHE A 147 -11.81 8.57 18.41
C PHE A 147 -12.32 8.53 19.86
N ALA A 148 -13.58 8.90 20.12
CA ALA A 148 -14.19 8.76 21.44
C ALA A 148 -14.20 7.32 21.99
N ARG A 149 -14.00 6.31 21.12
CA ARG A 149 -14.04 4.89 21.47
C ARG A 149 -12.88 4.08 20.89
N SER A 150 -11.89 4.74 20.33
CA SER A 150 -10.74 4.07 19.68
C SER A 150 -9.48 4.14 20.56
N GLY A 151 -8.43 3.42 20.15
CA GLY A 151 -7.10 3.51 20.77
C GLY A 151 -6.24 4.69 20.31
N TYR A 152 -6.69 5.48 19.33
CA TYR A 152 -5.97 6.64 18.78
C TYR A 152 -6.59 7.96 19.25
N GLU A 153 -5.79 9.03 19.29
CA GLU A 153 -6.26 10.37 19.69
C GLU A 153 -6.76 11.22 18.50
N SER A 154 -6.29 10.92 17.28
CA SER A 154 -6.63 11.66 16.05
C SER A 154 -6.31 10.84 14.79
N PHE A 155 -6.75 11.30 13.61
CA PHE A 155 -6.28 10.68 12.36
C PHE A 155 -4.78 10.92 12.15
N LEU A 156 -4.21 12.03 12.62
CA LEU A 156 -2.78 12.29 12.52
C LEU A 156 -1.96 11.25 13.28
N ASP A 157 -2.38 10.92 14.50
CA ASP A 157 -1.77 9.89 15.36
C ASP A 157 -1.79 8.52 14.66
N MET A 158 -2.94 8.13 14.10
CA MET A 158 -3.05 6.89 13.32
C MET A 158 -2.20 6.92 12.03
N LEU A 159 -2.23 8.02 11.27
CA LEU A 159 -1.44 8.17 10.03
C LEU A 159 0.07 8.05 10.26
N GLN A 160 0.55 8.54 11.40
CA GLN A 160 1.97 8.56 11.76
C GLN A 160 2.43 7.30 12.51
N THR A 161 1.53 6.34 12.73
CA THR A 161 1.90 5.06 13.32
C THR A 161 2.78 4.28 12.35
N ASP A 162 3.94 3.78 12.83
CA ASP A 162 5.01 3.20 12.01
C ASP A 162 4.52 2.15 10.99
N TRP A 163 3.62 1.25 11.41
CA TRP A 163 3.10 0.19 10.54
C TRP A 163 1.98 0.66 9.60
N VAL A 164 1.32 1.79 9.89
CA VAL A 164 0.23 2.33 9.06
C VAL A 164 0.80 3.01 7.82
N GLU A 165 1.96 3.67 7.94
CA GLU A 165 2.67 4.34 6.84
C GLU A 165 1.73 5.22 6.00
N TYR A 166 0.99 6.12 6.66
CA TYR A 166 -0.04 6.96 6.02
C TYR A 166 -1.10 6.18 5.24
N GLY A 167 -1.33 4.92 5.55
CA GLY A 167 -2.30 4.04 4.92
C GLY A 167 -1.71 3.02 3.95
N LEU A 168 -0.47 3.20 3.49
CA LEU A 168 0.20 2.25 2.60
C LEU A 168 0.39 0.89 3.29
N GLY A 169 0.68 0.89 4.59
CA GLY A 169 0.99 -0.32 5.36
C GLY A 169 -0.22 -1.24 5.63
N TYR A 170 -1.44 -0.83 5.28
CA TYR A 170 -2.59 -1.75 5.28
C TYR A 170 -2.59 -2.73 4.10
N TRP A 171 -1.81 -2.43 3.07
CA TRP A 171 -1.80 -3.20 1.83
C TRP A 171 -0.67 -4.22 1.87
N ASN A 172 -0.92 -5.37 1.25
CA ASN A 172 0.07 -6.42 1.06
C ASN A 172 1.27 -5.83 0.31
N ASP A 173 2.45 -5.97 0.90
CA ASP A 173 3.66 -5.34 0.40
C ASP A 173 4.11 -5.90 -0.95
N GLU A 174 3.72 -7.13 -1.31
CA GLU A 174 3.91 -7.68 -2.64
C GLU A 174 3.26 -6.84 -3.76
N LEU A 175 2.25 -6.02 -3.44
CA LEU A 175 1.59 -5.14 -4.42
C LEU A 175 2.50 -4.00 -4.87
N TYR A 176 3.46 -3.57 -4.04
CA TYR A 176 4.20 -2.33 -4.26
C TYR A 176 5.71 -2.42 -4.02
N LYS A 177 6.16 -3.43 -3.27
CA LYS A 177 7.55 -3.86 -3.21
C LYS A 177 7.93 -4.77 -4.38
N ASN A 178 6.95 -5.13 -5.23
CA ASN A 178 7.02 -6.03 -6.38
C ASN A 178 8.41 -5.98 -7.04
N PRO A 179 9.34 -6.88 -6.63
CA PRO A 179 10.73 -6.74 -7.01
C PRO A 179 10.81 -6.98 -8.50
N ALA A 180 11.30 -5.99 -9.25
CA ALA A 180 11.64 -6.25 -10.63
C ALA A 180 12.73 -7.32 -10.66
N GLU A 181 12.57 -8.26 -11.57
CA GLU A 181 13.54 -9.33 -11.78
C GLU A 181 14.63 -8.82 -12.72
N ALA A 182 15.87 -9.20 -12.43
CA ALA A 182 16.98 -8.96 -13.33
C ALA A 182 16.77 -9.78 -14.61
N PHE A 183 16.97 -9.15 -15.76
CA PHE A 183 16.99 -9.83 -17.06
C PHE A 183 18.23 -9.43 -17.84
N GLU A 184 18.73 -10.34 -18.66
CA GLU A 184 19.87 -10.10 -19.55
C GLU A 184 19.39 -9.89 -20.99
N GLU A 185 19.87 -8.84 -21.64
CA GLU A 185 19.68 -8.56 -23.06
C GLU A 185 20.97 -7.98 -23.64
N ASN A 186 21.46 -8.53 -24.75
CA ASN A 186 22.72 -8.11 -25.39
C ASN A 186 23.92 -8.06 -24.43
N SER A 187 24.02 -9.02 -23.51
CA SER A 187 25.07 -9.10 -22.47
C SER A 187 25.09 -7.93 -21.49
N LEU A 188 23.98 -7.21 -21.37
CA LEU A 188 23.74 -6.21 -20.34
C LEU A 188 22.53 -6.60 -19.51
N TRP A 189 22.52 -6.16 -18.26
CA TRP A 189 21.47 -6.41 -17.30
C TRP A 189 20.53 -5.21 -17.18
N GLY A 190 19.24 -5.52 -17.11
CA GLY A 190 18.15 -4.59 -16.82
C GLY A 190 17.18 -5.20 -15.81
N LEU A 191 16.12 -4.46 -15.51
CA LEU A 191 15.05 -4.89 -14.63
C LEU A 191 13.72 -4.94 -15.37
N LYS A 192 12.94 -6.00 -15.14
CA LYS A 192 11.57 -6.12 -15.65
C LYS A 192 10.61 -6.50 -14.54
N ASP A 193 9.38 -6.01 -14.60
CA ASP A 193 8.35 -6.45 -13.66
C ASP A 193 7.89 -7.89 -13.97
N LYS A 194 7.05 -8.45 -13.09
CA LYS A 194 6.47 -9.80 -13.26
C LYS A 194 5.60 -9.94 -14.52
N LYS A 195 5.14 -8.83 -15.10
CA LYS A 195 4.39 -8.81 -16.37
C LYS A 195 5.30 -8.75 -17.59
N GLY A 196 6.62 -8.65 -17.39
CA GLY A 196 7.62 -8.52 -18.43
C GLY A 196 7.83 -7.10 -18.94
N ASN A 197 7.22 -6.08 -18.31
CA ASN A 197 7.47 -4.69 -18.68
C ASN A 197 8.87 -4.28 -18.21
N ILE A 198 9.61 -3.59 -19.07
CA ILE A 198 10.95 -3.09 -18.74
C ILE A 198 10.83 -1.94 -17.73
N VAL A 199 11.32 -2.17 -16.52
CA VAL A 199 11.44 -1.18 -15.43
C VAL A 199 12.71 -0.38 -15.61
N THR A 200 13.82 -1.08 -15.87
CA THR A 200 15.12 -0.49 -16.19
C THR A 200 15.66 -1.17 -17.44
N PRO A 201 15.96 -0.44 -18.53
CA PRO A 201 16.55 -1.04 -19.73
C PRO A 201 17.86 -1.77 -19.42
N ALA A 202 18.24 -2.74 -20.27
CA ALA A 202 19.52 -3.43 -20.15
C ALA A 202 20.69 -2.47 -20.41
N VAL A 203 21.28 -1.93 -19.34
CA VAL A 203 22.32 -0.89 -19.39
C VAL A 203 23.44 -1.09 -18.37
N TYR A 204 23.36 -2.14 -17.56
CA TYR A 204 24.35 -2.48 -16.53
C TYR A 204 25.19 -3.64 -17.01
N ASP A 205 26.48 -3.61 -16.69
CA ASP A 205 27.37 -4.76 -16.93
C ASP A 205 26.97 -5.92 -16.02
N GLU A 206 26.52 -5.61 -14.80
CA GLU A 206 26.06 -6.58 -13.81
C GLU A 206 25.06 -5.93 -12.82
N ILE A 207 24.05 -6.69 -12.40
CA ILE A 207 23.18 -6.37 -11.27
C ILE A 207 23.29 -7.54 -10.28
N PHE A 208 23.78 -7.27 -9.07
CA PHE A 208 23.94 -8.27 -8.02
C PHE A 208 22.58 -8.63 -7.38
N ALA A 209 22.57 -9.64 -6.52
CA ALA A 209 21.35 -10.05 -5.82
C ALA A 209 20.77 -8.91 -4.98
N PHE A 210 19.44 -8.77 -5.03
CA PHE A 210 18.73 -7.85 -4.14
C PHE A 210 18.71 -8.40 -2.71
N ASN A 211 18.97 -7.53 -1.73
CA ASN A 211 18.76 -7.85 -0.33
C ASN A 211 17.25 -7.79 0.05
N GLU A 212 16.94 -8.04 1.33
CA GLU A 212 15.57 -8.03 1.86
C GLU A 212 14.86 -6.66 1.71
N GLU A 213 15.64 -5.58 1.66
CA GLU A 213 15.15 -4.20 1.44
C GLU A 213 15.02 -3.86 -0.06
N GLY A 214 15.29 -4.82 -0.94
CA GLY A 214 15.21 -4.65 -2.39
C GLY A 214 16.35 -3.83 -2.98
N ILE A 215 17.50 -3.73 -2.32
CA ILE A 215 18.68 -2.99 -2.79
C ILE A 215 19.71 -3.96 -3.36
N ALA A 216 20.28 -3.61 -4.52
CA ALA A 216 21.37 -4.35 -5.16
C ALA A 216 22.52 -3.41 -5.52
N VAL A 217 23.74 -3.95 -5.50
CA VAL A 217 24.87 -3.34 -6.18
C VAL A 217 24.66 -3.46 -7.68
N ALA A 218 25.05 -2.44 -8.43
CA ALA A 218 25.11 -2.50 -9.89
C ALA A 218 26.44 -1.98 -10.43
N GLN A 219 26.90 -2.64 -11.48
CA GLN A 219 28.08 -2.24 -12.24
C GLN A 219 27.66 -1.65 -13.58
N LYS A 220 28.24 -0.51 -13.94
CA LYS A 220 28.06 0.11 -15.26
C LYS A 220 29.35 0.77 -15.72
N ASN A 221 29.80 0.42 -16.92
CA ASN A 221 31.10 0.80 -17.47
C ASN A 221 32.25 0.54 -16.49
N GLY A 222 32.20 -0.59 -15.77
CA GLY A 222 33.21 -0.97 -14.77
C GLY A 222 33.16 -0.19 -13.44
N GLN A 223 32.19 0.70 -13.23
CA GLN A 223 32.01 1.44 -11.98
C GLN A 223 30.79 0.96 -11.21
N PHE A 224 30.83 1.06 -9.89
CA PHE A 224 29.83 0.51 -8.99
C PHE A 224 28.94 1.57 -8.36
N GLY A 225 27.69 1.20 -8.09
CA GLY A 225 26.66 2.00 -7.44
C GLY A 225 25.56 1.10 -6.89
N TYR A 226 24.42 1.70 -6.52
CA TYR A 226 23.29 0.97 -5.96
C TYR A 226 22.01 1.32 -6.69
N LEU A 227 21.19 0.31 -6.95
CA LEU A 227 19.81 0.49 -7.37
C LEU A 227 18.87 -0.29 -6.46
N ARG A 228 17.60 0.08 -6.52
CA ARG A 228 16.51 -0.65 -5.89
C ARG A 228 15.73 -1.45 -6.93
N ASN A 229 15.06 -2.51 -6.49
CA ASN A 229 14.26 -3.43 -7.29
C ASN A 229 13.05 -2.77 -7.98
N ASP A 230 12.73 -1.51 -7.70
CA ASP A 230 11.77 -0.70 -8.45
C ASP A 230 12.42 0.12 -9.58
N GLY A 231 13.71 -0.13 -9.86
CA GLY A 231 14.49 0.56 -10.88
C GLY A 231 15.13 1.87 -10.43
N LYS A 232 14.86 2.33 -9.21
CA LYS A 232 15.43 3.58 -8.73
C LYS A 232 16.92 3.44 -8.49
N VAL A 233 17.71 4.28 -9.17
CA VAL A 233 19.13 4.45 -8.85
C VAL A 233 19.25 5.19 -7.52
N LEU A 234 19.74 4.50 -6.49
CA LEU A 234 19.97 5.06 -5.16
C LEU A 234 21.31 5.80 -5.10
N VAL A 235 22.33 5.20 -5.72
CA VAL A 235 23.69 5.73 -5.82
C VAL A 235 24.19 5.47 -7.23
N ALA A 236 24.65 6.51 -7.92
CA ALA A 236 25.13 6.38 -9.29
C ALA A 236 26.41 5.53 -9.37
N CYS A 237 26.56 4.76 -10.45
CA CYS A 237 27.74 3.97 -10.74
C CYS A 237 28.95 4.87 -11.03
N THR A 238 29.68 5.26 -9.98
CA THR A 238 30.82 6.20 -10.05
C THR A 238 31.94 5.88 -9.06
N TYR A 239 31.84 4.71 -8.42
CA TYR A 239 32.74 4.19 -7.40
C TYR A 239 33.57 3.03 -7.96
N ASP A 240 34.75 2.82 -7.36
CA ASP A 240 35.70 1.80 -7.80
C ASP A 240 35.25 0.41 -7.35
N GLU A 241 34.61 0.32 -6.17
CA GLU A 241 33.98 -0.88 -5.61
C GLU A 241 32.70 -0.49 -4.86
N ALA A 242 31.78 -1.44 -4.72
CA ALA A 242 30.65 -1.35 -3.78
C ALA A 242 30.34 -2.72 -3.20
N PHE A 243 29.94 -2.77 -1.94
CA PHE A 243 29.66 -4.00 -1.20
C PHE A 243 28.16 -4.15 -0.90
N ASP A 244 27.75 -5.33 -0.43
CA ASP A 244 26.37 -5.54 0.03
C ASP A 244 25.97 -4.48 1.07
N SER A 245 24.79 -3.88 0.88
CA SER A 245 24.31 -2.84 1.79
C SER A 245 23.93 -3.42 3.14
N LEU A 246 24.26 -2.69 4.21
CA LEU A 246 23.97 -3.03 5.59
C LEU A 246 22.66 -2.40 6.05
N PHE A 247 21.89 -3.11 6.88
CA PHE A 247 20.72 -2.56 7.55
C PHE A 247 21.02 -2.32 9.03
N ILE A 248 21.01 -1.05 9.47
CA ILE A 248 21.38 -0.63 10.82
C ILE A 248 20.38 0.42 11.30
N GLU A 249 19.82 0.26 12.51
CA GLU A 249 18.90 1.25 13.12
C GLU A 249 17.78 1.71 12.17
N ASN A 250 17.13 0.75 11.50
CA ASN A 250 16.03 1.00 10.56
C ASN A 250 16.42 1.82 9.32
N ARG A 251 17.69 1.75 8.90
CA ARG A 251 18.20 2.42 7.70
C ARG A 251 19.17 1.52 6.94
N SER A 252 19.14 1.62 5.61
CA SER A 252 20.10 0.95 4.73
C SER A 252 21.32 1.84 4.47
N TYR A 253 22.52 1.27 4.56
CA TYR A 253 23.80 1.91 4.30
C TYR A 253 24.55 1.14 3.21
N GLY A 254 24.96 1.83 2.14
CA GLY A 254 25.91 1.30 1.17
C GLY A 254 27.34 1.53 1.65
N ILE A 255 28.24 0.60 1.32
CA ILE A 255 29.68 0.75 1.55
C ILE A 255 30.32 0.84 0.17
N ILE A 256 31.01 1.94 -0.10
CA ILE A 256 31.67 2.17 -1.38
C ILE A 256 33.17 2.39 -1.20
N GLU A 257 33.95 2.08 -2.23
CA GLU A 257 35.35 2.49 -2.31
C GLU A 257 35.55 3.49 -3.44
N LYS A 258 36.34 4.54 -3.16
CA LYS A 258 36.83 5.47 -4.17
C LYS A 258 38.22 5.95 -3.84
N ASP A 259 39.14 5.88 -4.81
CA ASP A 259 40.54 6.29 -4.64
C ASP A 259 41.19 5.63 -3.40
N SER A 260 40.97 4.32 -3.24
CA SER A 260 41.45 3.51 -2.10
C SER A 260 40.94 3.95 -0.72
N LYS A 261 39.80 4.62 -0.66
CA LYS A 261 39.12 5.01 0.59
C LYS A 261 37.71 4.42 0.61
N ALA A 262 37.39 3.71 1.69
CA ALA A 262 36.06 3.19 1.96
C ALA A 262 35.24 4.14 2.83
N GLY A 263 33.93 4.19 2.62
CA GLY A 263 32.98 4.98 3.41
C GLY A 263 31.53 4.61 3.18
#